data_AF-A0A812ZIB0-F1
#
_entry.id   AF-A0A812ZIB0-F1
#
_cell.length_a   1.000
_cell.length_b   1.000
_cell.length_c   1.000
_cell.angle_alpha   90.00
_cell.angle_beta   90.00
_cell.angle_gamma   90.00
#
_symmetry.space_group_name_H-M   'P 1'
#
loop_
_entity.id
_entity.type
_entity.pdbx_description
1 polymer ?
#
loop_
_entity_poly.entity_id
_entity_poly.type
_entity_poly.pdbx_seq_one_letter_code
_entity_poly.pdbx_strand_id
1 'polypeptide(L)'
;DIRHLAINAAGTYVAASCNSGQVYIWRVSRSLRRGEICLDPFALSVPGWLGPLPALALAFGDATGVEEVLGVSGSDILLCFLSGELRLLDPGDGRCAGTVVVE
;
A
#
# COMPACT_ATOMS: atom_id res chain seq x y z
N ASP A 1 -12.24 11.21 4.72
CA ASP A 1 -12.46 10.90 3.29
C ASP A 1 -11.38 10.01 2.72
N ILE A 2 -11.80 8.81 2.32
CA ILE A 2 -11.03 7.91 1.47
C ILE A 2 -11.20 8.37 0.02
N ARG A 3 -10.11 8.42 -0.75
CA ARG A 3 -10.12 8.76 -2.18
C ARG A 3 -9.93 7.57 -3.08
N HIS A 4 -8.97 6.72 -2.73
CA HIS A 4 -8.60 5.58 -3.55
C HIS A 4 -8.56 4.33 -2.69
N LEU A 5 -8.88 3.20 -3.31
CA LEU A 5 -8.84 1.87 -2.75
C LEU A 5 -8.13 0.97 -3.76
N ALA A 6 -7.25 0.11 -3.27
CA ALA A 6 -6.58 -0.91 -4.06
C ALA A 6 -6.59 -2.24 -3.30
N ILE A 7 -6.68 -3.35 -4.03
CA ILE A 7 -6.54 -4.70 -3.50
C ILE A 7 -5.46 -5.40 -4.32
N ASN A 8 -4.59 -6.18 -3.67
CA ASN A 8 -3.60 -6.96 -4.40
C ASN A 8 -4.24 -8.16 -5.11
N ALA A 9 -3.54 -8.75 -6.08
CA ALA A 9 -4.07 -9.84 -6.90
C ALA A 9 -4.48 -11.07 -6.06
N ALA A 10 -3.73 -11.37 -4.99
CA ALA A 10 -4.02 -12.47 -4.08
C ALA A 10 -5.17 -12.18 -3.10
N GLY A 11 -5.67 -10.94 -3.04
CA GLY A 11 -6.71 -10.53 -2.09
C GLY A 11 -6.26 -10.61 -0.62
N THR A 12 -4.95 -10.54 -0.37
CA THR A 12 -4.32 -10.59 0.96
C THR A 12 -4.16 -9.21 1.59
N TYR A 13 -4.10 -8.16 0.77
CA TYR A 13 -3.92 -6.79 1.21
C TYR A 13 -4.95 -5.87 0.56
N VAL A 14 -5.49 -4.95 1.36
CA VAL A 14 -6.26 -3.80 0.89
C VAL A 14 -5.54 -2.56 1.34
N ALA A 15 -5.43 -1.56 0.46
CA ALA A 15 -4.88 -0.26 0.77
C ALA A 15 -5.89 0.84 0.45
N ALA A 16 -5.91 1.90 1.26
CA ALA A 16 -6.71 3.08 1.00
C ALA A 16 -5.92 4.35 1.28
N SER A 17 -6.07 5.34 0.41
CA SER A 17 -5.51 6.68 0.62
C SER A 17 -6.60 7.66 0.95
N CYS A 18 -6.24 8.71 1.69
CA CYS A 18 -7.16 9.75 2.12
C CYS A 18 -6.66 11.15 1.77
N ASN A 19 -7.56 12.14 1.84
CA ASN A 19 -7.26 13.54 1.52
C ASN A 19 -6.09 14.12 2.34
N SER A 20 -5.83 13.57 3.53
CA SER A 20 -4.73 13.97 4.41
C SER A 20 -3.37 13.41 3.99
N GLY A 21 -3.30 12.67 2.87
CA GLY A 21 -2.07 12.04 2.37
C GLY A 21 -1.72 10.73 3.07
N GLN A 22 -2.49 10.29 4.06
CA GLN A 22 -2.22 9.02 4.73
C GLN A 22 -2.65 7.84 3.85
N VAL A 23 -1.89 6.75 3.94
CA VAL A 23 -2.22 5.47 3.29
C VAL A 23 -2.33 4.40 4.37
N TYR A 24 -3.51 3.81 4.47
CA TYR A 24 -3.81 2.72 5.36
C TYR A 24 -3.71 1.40 4.61
N ILE A 25 -3.15 0.38 5.26
CA ILE A 25 -3.01 -0.96 4.70
C ILE A 25 -3.61 -1.94 5.70
N TRP A 26 -4.52 -2.77 5.22
CA TRP A 26 -5.15 -3.85 5.96
C TRP A 26 -4.73 -5.19 5.39
N ARG A 27 -4.49 -6.15 6.28
CA ARG A 27 -4.43 -7.56 5.90
C ARG A 27 -5.85 -8.08 5.81
N VAL A 28 -6.15 -8.78 4.74
CA VAL A 28 -7.42 -9.45 4.54
C VAL A 28 -7.30 -10.85 5.11
N SER A 29 -8.17 -11.18 6.06
CA SER A 29 -8.30 -12.52 6.60
C SER A 29 -9.73 -13.02 6.38
N ARG A 30 -9.91 -14.34 6.28
CA ARG A 30 -11.24 -14.95 6.17
C ARG A 30 -11.54 -15.73 7.44
N SER A 31 -12.63 -15.38 8.11
CA SER A 31 -13.08 -16.14 9.27
C SER A 31 -13.57 -17.51 8.82
N LEU A 32 -12.79 -18.56 9.14
CA LEU A 32 -13.15 -19.95 8.82
C LEU A 32 -14.51 -20.36 9.44
N ARG A 33 -14.93 -19.71 10.52
CA ARG A 33 -16.17 -20.04 11.24
C ARG A 33 -17.42 -19.40 10.64
N ARG A 34 -17.29 -18.24 10.02
CA ARG A 34 -18.43 -17.44 9.55
C ARG A 34 -18.42 -17.16 8.05
N GLY A 35 -17.32 -17.47 7.36
CA GLY A 35 -17.13 -17.12 5.95
C GLY A 35 -16.92 -15.62 5.69
N GLU A 36 -16.92 -14.80 6.75
CA GLU A 36 -16.77 -13.35 6.72
C GLU A 36 -15.34 -12.95 6.32
N ILE A 37 -15.24 -11.83 5.60
CA ILE A 37 -13.97 -11.17 5.29
C ILE A 37 -13.70 -10.16 6.40
N CYS A 38 -12.54 -10.27 7.03
CA CYS A 38 -12.06 -9.34 8.04
C CYS A 38 -10.91 -8.50 7.46
N LEU A 39 -10.93 -7.20 7.74
CA LEU A 39 -9.84 -6.29 7.42
C LEU A 39 -9.10 -5.96 8.71
N ASP A 40 -7.99 -6.65 8.93
CA ASP A 40 -7.14 -6.45 10.10
C ASP A 40 -6.20 -5.27 9.81
N PRO A 41 -6.28 -4.16 10.58
CA PRO A 41 -5.35 -3.05 10.41
C PRO A 41 -3.92 -3.56 10.57
N PHE A 42 -3.11 -3.37 9.54
CA PHE A 42 -1.83 -4.04 9.46
C PHE A 42 -0.66 -3.06 9.41
N ALA A 43 -0.74 -2.05 8.56
CA ALA A 43 0.24 -1.00 8.49
C ALA A 43 -0.40 0.37 8.19
N LEU A 44 0.29 1.41 8.65
CA LEU A 44 -0.05 2.80 8.34
C LEU A 44 1.20 3.45 7.77
N SER A 45 1.11 3.94 6.53
CA SER A 45 2.05 4.95 6.07
C SER A 45 1.62 6.28 6.69
N VAL A 46 2.25 6.61 7.82
CA VAL A 46 1.93 7.74 8.69
C VAL A 46 2.34 9.05 8.00
N PRO A 47 1.54 10.13 8.09
CA PRO A 47 1.88 11.43 7.51
C PRO A 47 3.20 11.91 8.12
N GLY A 48 4.19 12.08 7.25
CA GLY A 48 5.58 12.31 7.59
C GLY A 48 6.49 11.71 6.53
N TRP A 49 6.08 10.56 5.97
CA TRP A 49 6.77 9.96 4.83
C TRP A 49 6.22 10.52 3.52
N LEU A 50 4.94 10.35 3.20
CA LEU A 50 4.28 10.80 1.95
C LEU A 50 4.19 12.33 1.75
N GLY A 51 4.58 13.13 2.75
CA GLY A 51 4.34 14.57 2.75
C GLY A 51 2.84 14.90 2.87
N PRO A 52 2.46 16.19 2.80
CA PRO A 52 1.05 16.61 2.85
C PRO A 52 0.29 16.31 1.56
N LEU A 53 0.93 15.71 0.56
CA LEU A 53 0.36 15.53 -0.76
C LEU A 53 -0.65 14.38 -0.75
N PRO A 54 -1.87 14.59 -1.26
CA PRO A 54 -2.82 13.52 -1.43
C PRO A 54 -2.31 12.55 -2.50
N ALA A 55 -2.47 11.25 -2.25
CA ALA A 55 -2.31 10.25 -3.31
C ALA A 55 -3.33 10.52 -4.42
N LEU A 56 -2.85 10.54 -5.66
CA LEU A 56 -3.63 10.69 -6.88
C LEU A 56 -4.13 9.34 -7.41
N ALA A 57 -3.41 8.27 -7.09
CA ALA A 57 -3.81 6.89 -7.38
C ALA A 57 -3.09 5.90 -6.45
N LEU A 58 -3.68 4.71 -6.31
CA LEU A 58 -3.08 3.55 -5.65
C LEU A 58 -3.17 2.34 -6.59
N ALA A 59 -2.13 1.52 -6.62
CA ALA A 59 -2.14 0.23 -7.32
C ALA A 59 -1.21 -0.77 -6.62
N PHE A 60 -1.49 -2.06 -6.74
CA PHE A 60 -0.53 -3.09 -6.36
C PHE A 60 0.23 -3.56 -7.59
N GLY A 61 1.54 -3.78 -7.43
CA GLY A 61 2.42 -4.40 -8.41
C GLY A 61 2.98 -5.72 -7.88
N ASP A 62 3.53 -6.49 -8.80
CA ASP A 62 4.27 -7.71 -8.51
C ASP A 62 5.76 -7.37 -8.31
N ALA A 63 6.31 -7.76 -7.16
CA ALA A 63 7.70 -7.62 -6.79
C ALA A 63 8.47 -8.95 -6.80
N THR A 64 7.86 -10.02 -7.35
CA THR A 64 8.48 -11.35 -7.42
C THR A 64 9.84 -11.30 -8.10
N GLY A 65 10.88 -11.78 -7.41
CA GLY A 65 12.24 -11.85 -7.92
C GLY A 65 13.06 -10.57 -7.77
N VAL A 66 12.50 -9.51 -7.18
CA VAL A 66 13.20 -8.24 -6.87
C VAL A 66 13.02 -7.79 -5.41
N GLU A 67 12.52 -8.67 -4.55
CA GLU A 67 12.14 -8.35 -3.17
C GLU A 67 13.33 -7.84 -2.37
N GLU A 68 14.48 -8.50 -2.48
CA GLU A 68 15.72 -8.11 -1.79
C GLU A 68 16.26 -6.76 -2.29
N VAL A 69 16.13 -6.48 -3.58
CA VAL A 69 16.58 -5.21 -4.20
C VAL A 69 15.73 -4.05 -3.69
N LEU A 70 14.42 -4.27 -3.54
CA LEU A 70 13.48 -3.28 -3.04
C LEU A 70 13.43 -3.23 -1.50
N GLY A 71 14.01 -4.21 -0.82
CA GLY A 71 13.92 -4.34 0.63
C GLY A 71 12.49 -4.57 1.13
N VAL A 72 11.67 -5.30 0.35
CA VAL A 72 10.28 -5.63 0.70
C VAL A 72 10.16 -7.07 1.20
N SER A 73 9.23 -7.28 2.12
CA SER A 73 9.03 -8.55 2.83
C SER A 73 8.31 -9.63 2.05
N GLY A 74 7.65 -9.28 0.93
CA GLY A 74 6.87 -10.20 0.11
C GLY A 74 6.87 -9.82 -1.36
N SER A 75 6.12 -10.58 -2.15
CA SER A 75 6.04 -10.45 -3.61
C SER A 75 5.09 -9.35 -4.08
N ASP A 76 4.49 -8.58 -3.17
CA ASP A 76 3.58 -7.49 -3.51
C ASP A 76 4.23 -6.15 -3.16
N ILE A 77 4.05 -5.15 -4.02
CA ILE A 77 4.43 -3.75 -3.74
C ILE A 77 3.23 -2.84 -3.92
N LEU A 78 3.00 -1.92 -2.99
CA LEU A 78 1.98 -0.88 -3.12
C LEU A 78 2.59 0.36 -3.78
N LEU A 79 2.04 0.70 -4.94
CA LEU A 79 2.37 1.88 -5.72
C LEU A 79 1.47 3.03 -5.28
N CYS A 80 2.07 4.11 -4.78
CA CYS A 80 1.38 5.34 -4.40
C CYS A 80 1.80 6.47 -5.34
N PHE A 81 0.88 6.88 -6.22
CA PHE A 81 1.13 7.97 -7.16
C PHE A 81 0.80 9.30 -6.51
N LEU A 82 1.78 10.20 -6.47
CA LEU A 82 1.68 11.56 -5.94
C LEU A 82 1.94 12.55 -7.08
N SER A 83 1.77 13.84 -6.81
CA SER A 83 2.11 14.89 -7.78
C SER A 83 3.63 14.92 -7.99
N GLY A 84 4.10 14.38 -9.12
CA GLY A 84 5.52 14.37 -9.52
C GLY A 84 6.37 13.24 -8.93
N GLU A 85 5.76 12.32 -8.17
CA GLU A 85 6.46 11.19 -7.56
C GLU A 85 5.63 9.92 -7.60
N LEU A 86 6.29 8.78 -7.78
CA LEU A 86 5.75 7.46 -7.52
C LEU A 86 6.49 6.85 -6.33
N ARG A 87 5.75 6.41 -5.32
CA ARG A 87 6.33 5.74 -4.15
C ARG A 87 5.99 4.28 -4.11
N LEU A 88 7.00 3.49 -3.76
CA LEU A 88 6.93 2.05 -3.60
C LEU A 88 6.86 1.77 -2.11
N LEU A 89 5.74 1.23 -1.64
CA LEU A 89 5.52 0.91 -0.23
C LEU A 89 5.44 -0.62 -0.07
N ASP A 90 6.15 -1.16 0.91
CA ASP A 90 5.98 -2.56 1.32
C ASP A 90 4.61 -2.72 2.01
N PRO A 91 3.69 -3.56 1.49
CA PRO A 91 2.42 -3.85 2.15
C PRO A 91 2.59 -4.60 3.48
N GLY A 92 3.74 -5.24 3.67
CA GLY A 92 4.16 -6.03 4.83
C GLY A 92 4.37 -5.22 6.11
N ASP A 93 4.78 -3.96 5.99
CA ASP A 93 5.03 -3.09 7.15
C ASP A 93 4.73 -1.60 6.90
N GLY A 94 4.30 -1.25 5.68
CA GLY A 94 3.98 0.11 5.26
C GLY A 94 5.20 0.99 4.98
N ARG A 95 6.42 0.45 5.05
CA ARG A 95 7.66 1.22 4.80
C ARG A 95 7.79 1.57 3.33
N CYS A 96 8.45 2.71 3.08
CA CYS A 96 8.78 3.12 1.73
C CYS A 96 10.05 2.40 1.26
N ALA A 97 9.90 1.51 0.30
CA ALA A 97 10.98 0.82 -0.41
C ALA A 97 11.74 1.77 -1.34
N GLY A 98 11.04 2.76 -1.92
CA GLY A 98 11.69 3.72 -2.81
C GLY A 98 10.76 4.82 -3.32
N THR A 99 11.37 5.86 -3.87
CA THR A 99 10.67 6.98 -4.54
C THR A 99 11.27 7.15 -5.93
N VAL A 100 10.41 7.22 -6.93
CA VAL A 100 10.74 7.55 -8.32
C VAL A 100 10.17 8.92 -8.60
N VAL A 101 11.01 9.89 -8.95
CA VAL A 101 10.57 11.22 -9.38
C VAL A 101 10.12 11.13 -10.83
N VAL A 102 8.93 11.64 -11.13
CA VAL A 102 8.34 11.65 -12.47
C VAL A 102 8.37 13.11 -12.95
N GLU A 103 9.30 13.41 -13.85
CA GLU A 103 9.42 14.71 -14.53
C GLU A 103 8.33 14.93 -15.58
#